data_AF-A0A926TQR0-F1
#
_entry.id   AF-A0A926TQR0-F1
#
_cell.length_a   1.000
_cell.length_b   1.000
_cell.length_c   1.000
_cell.angle_alpha   90.00
_cell.angle_beta   90.00
_cell.angle_gamma   90.00
#
_symmetry.space_group_name_H-M   'P 1'
#
loop_
_entity.id
_entity.type
_entity.pdbx_description
1 polymer ?
#
loop_
_entity_poly.entity_id
_entity_poly.type
_entity_poly.pdbx_seq_one_letter_code
_entity_poly.pdbx_strand_id
1 'polypeptide(L)' 'MAFFRQYIAPLFIFLIFFVALAAVSARIFLPSDMAAPAPVSEVSQPKAAMLGAESLAGLPPSLSALVKGLPDDPALFQ' A
#
# COMPACT_ATOMS: atom_id res chain seq x y z
N MET A 1 35.76 -12.52 36.79
CA MET A 1 35.58 -12.37 35.32
C MET A 1 34.28 -13.00 34.81
N ALA A 2 33.88 -14.21 35.28
CA ALA A 2 32.67 -14.88 34.78
C ALA A 2 31.35 -14.21 35.19
N PHE A 3 31.23 -13.73 36.43
CA PHE A 3 30.01 -13.08 36.95
C PHE A 3 29.54 -11.89 36.10
N PHE A 4 30.48 -11.01 35.71
CA PHE A 4 30.18 -9.86 34.86
C PHE A 4 29.62 -10.27 33.50
N ARG A 5 30.24 -11.26 32.86
CA ARG A 5 29.79 -11.74 31.55
C ARG A 5 28.52 -12.59 31.62
N GLN A 6 28.24 -13.24 32.75
CA GLN A 6 27.11 -14.15 32.89
C GLN A 6 25.81 -13.45 33.31
N TYR A 7 25.90 -12.33 34.03
CA TYR A 7 24.71 -11.62 34.52
C TYR A 7 24.62 -10.20 33.96
N ILE A 8 25.72 -9.46 34.01
CA ILE A 8 25.72 -8.05 33.63
C ILE A 8 25.63 -7.90 32.10
N ALA A 9 26.41 -8.68 31.33
CA ALA A 9 26.32 -8.63 29.87
C ALA A 9 24.93 -9.04 29.33
N PRO A 10 24.30 -10.15 29.77
CA PRO A 10 22.95 -10.49 29.33
C PRO A 10 21.91 -9.44 29.72
N LEU A 11 21.99 -8.87 30.93
CA LEU A 11 21.09 -7.81 31.36
C LEU A 11 21.21 -6.56 30.49
N PHE A 12 22.43 -6.16 30.13
CA PHE A 12 22.65 -5.03 29.21
C PHE A 12 22.11 -5.33 27.80
N ILE A 13 22.29 -6.56 27.29
CA ILE A 13 21.72 -6.96 26.01
C ILE A 13 20.20 -6.79 26.04
N PHE A 14 19.54 -7.28 27.09
CA PHE A 14 18.09 -7.10 27.25
C PHE A 14 17.69 -5.63 27.37
N LEU A 15 18.39 -4.82 28.17
CA LEU A 15 18.11 -3.40 28.32
C LEU A 15 18.24 -2.64 27.00
N ILE A 16 19.36 -2.82 26.30
CA ILE A 16 19.62 -2.14 25.02
C ILE A 16 18.61 -2.61 23.99
N PHE A 17 18.32 -3.91 23.92
CA PHE A 17 17.29 -4.45 23.04
C PHE A 17 15.92 -3.86 23.35
N PHE A 18 15.52 -3.79 24.61
CA PHE A 18 14.22 -3.25 25.02
C PHE A 18 14.09 -1.77 24.67
N VAL A 19 15.13 -0.98 24.93
CA VAL A 19 15.17 0.44 24.55
C VAL A 19 15.14 0.60 23.03
N ALA A 20 15.90 -0.20 22.28
CA ALA A 20 15.91 -0.15 20.83
C ALA A 20 14.55 -0.55 20.25
N LEU A 21 13.91 -1.60 20.78
CA LEU A 21 12.57 -2.03 20.40
C LEU A 21 11.56 -0.92 20.68
N ALA A 22 11.56 -0.33 21.88
CA ALA A 22 10.67 0.76 22.23
C ALA A 22 10.89 1.99 21.34
N ALA A 23 12.14 2.38 21.06
CA ALA A 23 12.48 3.51 20.20
C ALA A 23 12.03 3.29 18.76
N VAL A 24 12.26 2.09 18.20
CA VAL A 24 11.82 1.72 16.85
C VAL A 24 10.30 1.70 16.75
N SER A 25 9.62 1.12 17.74
CA SER A 25 8.14 1.10 17.77
C SER A 25 7.57 2.51 17.93
N ALA A 26 8.16 3.35 18.77
CA ALA A 26 7.70 4.73 18.98
C ALA A 26 7.92 5.62 17.75
N ARG A 27 8.99 5.40 16.98
CA ARG A 27 9.33 6.20 15.80
C ARG A 27 8.20 6.26 14.77
N ILE A 28 7.49 5.15 14.54
CA ILE A 28 6.38 5.05 13.57
C ILE A 28 5.24 6.02 13.93
N PHE A 29 5.06 6.32 15.21
CA PHE A 29 4.05 7.23 15.71
C PHE A 29 4.54 8.68 15.83
N LEU A 30 5.78 8.97 15.43
CA LEU A 30 6.30 10.34 15.49
C LEU A 30 5.62 11.17 14.38
N PRO A 31 5.21 12.43 14.64
CA PRO A 31 4.51 13.25 13.66
C PRO A 31 5.24 13.34 12.32
N SER A 32 6.58 13.35 12.33
CA SER A 32 7.40 13.35 11.11
C SER A 32 7.25 12.09 10.25
N ASP A 33 7.00 10.93 10.87
CA ASP A 33 6.82 9.64 10.18
C ASP A 33 5.40 9.56 9.58
N MET A 34 4.40 10.06 10.32
CA MET A 34 3.00 10.14 9.86
C MET A 34 2.69 11.35 8.95
N ALA A 35 3.60 12.31 8.84
CA ALA A 35 3.42 13.52 8.03
C ALA A 35 3.65 13.29 6.53
N ALA A 36 4.06 12.08 6.12
CA ALA A 36 4.07 11.74 4.70
C ALA A 36 2.63 11.86 4.17
N PRO A 37 2.35 12.80 3.24
CA PRO A 37 1.05 12.88 2.62
C PRO A 37 0.74 11.50 2.05
N ALA A 38 -0.40 10.92 2.43
CA ALA A 38 -0.91 9.75 1.74
C ALA A 38 -0.80 10.02 0.24
N PRO A 39 -0.40 9.04 -0.59
CA PRO A 39 -0.32 9.22 -2.03
C PRO A 39 -1.64 9.83 -2.49
N VAL A 40 -1.64 11.14 -2.66
CA VAL A 40 -2.70 11.81 -3.35
C VAL A 40 -2.45 11.31 -4.75
N SER A 41 -3.32 10.44 -5.21
CA SER A 41 -3.57 10.40 -6.63
C SER A 41 -3.90 11.85 -6.97
N GLU A 42 -2.89 12.63 -7.39
CA GLU A 42 -3.17 13.57 -8.43
C GLU A 42 -3.97 12.73 -9.42
N VAL A 43 -5.15 13.20 -9.79
CA VAL A 43 -5.74 12.78 -11.04
C VAL A 43 -4.82 13.32 -12.16
N SER A 44 -3.53 12.99 -12.12
CA SER A 44 -2.73 12.74 -13.28
C SER A 44 -3.54 11.71 -14.03
N GLN A 45 -4.19 12.20 -15.09
CA GLN A 45 -4.80 11.38 -16.13
C GLN A 45 -4.06 10.06 -16.23
N PRO A 46 -4.79 8.96 -16.12
CA PRO A 46 -4.21 7.68 -15.78
C PRO A 46 -3.07 7.39 -16.75
N LYS A 47 -1.94 6.99 -16.19
CA LYS A 47 -0.96 6.11 -16.85
C LYS A 47 -1.59 4.72 -17.17
N ALA A 48 -2.89 4.68 -17.50
CA ALA A 48 -3.54 3.67 -18.32
C ALA A 48 -3.26 3.93 -19.81
N ALA A 49 -2.82 5.14 -20.20
CA ALA A 49 -2.42 5.42 -21.58
C ALA A 49 -1.10 4.75 -22.02
N MET A 50 -0.35 4.10 -21.11
CA MET A 50 0.91 3.40 -21.44
C MET A 50 0.86 1.88 -21.18
N LEU A 51 -0.22 1.34 -20.60
CA LEU A 51 -0.33 -0.10 -20.27
C LEU A 51 -1.63 -0.78 -20.75
N GLY A 52 -2.40 -0.18 -21.66
CA GLY A 52 -3.64 -0.87 -22.06
C GLY A 52 -4.40 -0.37 -23.28
N ALA A 53 -3.83 0.47 -24.14
CA ALA A 53 -4.52 0.86 -25.38
C ALA A 53 -4.68 -0.33 -26.37
N GLU A 54 -3.87 -1.38 -26.22
CA GLU A 54 -3.93 -2.55 -27.12
C GLU A 54 -5.06 -3.52 -26.77
N SER A 55 -5.54 -3.55 -25.52
CA SER A 55 -6.63 -4.45 -25.11
C SER A 55 -8.04 -3.88 -25.33
N LEU A 56 -8.19 -2.57 -25.57
CA LEU A 56 -9.49 -1.96 -25.85
C LEU A 56 -9.85 -1.98 -27.35
N ALA A 57 -8.89 -2.30 -28.22
CA ALA A 57 -9.07 -2.37 -29.67
C ALA A 57 -9.60 -3.73 -30.17
N GLY A 58 -9.73 -4.74 -29.30
CA GLY A 58 -10.08 -6.12 -29.68
C GLY A 58 -11.18 -6.78 -28.86
N LEU A 59 -11.96 -6.01 -28.10
CA LEU A 59 -13.06 -6.57 -27.30
C LEU A 59 -14.25 -6.95 -28.20
N PRO A 60 -14.77 -8.20 -28.11
CA PRO A 60 -15.97 -8.58 -28.82
C PRO A 60 -17.16 -7.72 -28.38
N PRO A 61 -18.10 -7.42 -29.30
CA PRO A 61 -19.16 -6.44 -29.08
C PRO A 61 -20.06 -6.75 -27.88
N SER A 62 -20.18 -8.02 -27.48
CA SER A 62 -20.94 -8.47 -26.31
C SER A 62 -20.38 -8.00 -24.96
N LEU A 63 -19.07 -7.75 -24.86
CA LEU A 63 -18.40 -7.36 -23.61
C LEU A 63 -18.20 -5.85 -23.48
N SER A 64 -18.41 -5.10 -24.56
CA SER A 64 -18.35 -3.63 -24.55
C SER A 64 -19.44 -3.00 -23.68
N ALA A 65 -20.60 -3.67 -23.54
CA ALA A 65 -21.71 -3.21 -22.69
C ALA A 65 -21.37 -3.25 -21.19
N LEU A 66 -20.49 -4.16 -20.75
CA LEU A 66 -20.09 -4.26 -19.35
C LEU A 66 -19.14 -3.11 -18.94
N VAL A 67 -18.35 -2.62 -19.90
CA VAL A 67 -17.44 -1.47 -19.70
C VAL A 67 -18.18 -0.14 -19.85
N LYS A 68 -19.12 -0.05 -20.80
CA LYS A 68 -19.88 1.18 -21.07
C LYS A 68 -21.13 1.33 -20.20
N GLY A 69 -21.49 0.30 -19.44
CA GLY A 69 -22.79 0.21 -18.76
C GLY A 69 -23.88 -0.25 -19.72
N LEU A 70 -24.84 -1.02 -19.21
CA LEU A 70 -25.99 -1.47 -19.98
C LEU A 70 -26.82 -0.24 -20.39
N PRO A 71 -27.06 0.01 -21.70
CA PRO A 71 -27.90 1.13 -22.10
C PRO A 71 -29.34 0.90 -21.60
N ASP A 72 -29.94 1.91 -20.99
CA ASP A 72 -31.34 1.91 -20.50
C ASP A 72 -32.37 1.96 -21.65
N ASP A 73 -32.14 1.22 -22.73
CA ASP A 73 -33.05 1.16 -23.87
C ASP A 73 -34.03 -0.01 -23.67
N PRO A 74 -35.32 0.23 -23.36
CA PRO A 74 -36.29 -0.81 -23.06
C PRO A 74 -36.61 -1.73 -24.26
N ALA A 75 -36.08 -1.44 -25.45
CA ALA A 75 -36.25 -2.24 -26.66
C ALA A 75 -35.38 -3.51 -26.71
N LEU A 76 -34.40 -3.69 -25.82
CA LEU A 76 -33.52 -4.87 -25.81
C LEU A 76 -34.06 -6.09 -25.03
N PHE A 77 -35.27 -6.01 -24.47
CA PHE A 77 -35.92 -7.07 -23.69
C PHE A 77 -37.30 -7.53 -24.25
N GLN A 78 -37.60 -7.24 -25.52
CA GLN A 78 -38.70 -7.88 -26.28
C GLN A 78 -38.13 -8.75 -27.39
#